data_AF-A0A1Y2J8M3-F1
#
_entry.id   AF-A0A1Y2J8M3-F1
#
_cell.length_a   1.000
_cell.length_b   1.000
_cell.length_c   1.000
_cell.angle_alpha   90.00
_cell.angle_beta   90.00
_cell.angle_gamma   90.00
#
_symmetry.space_group_name_H-M   'P 1'
#
loop_
_entity.id
_entity.type
_entity.pdbx_description
1 polymer ?
#
loop_
_entity_poly.entity_id
_entity_poly.type
_entity_poly.pdbx_seq_one_letter_code
_entity_poly.pdbx_strand_id
1 'polypeptide(L)'
;MSLRSAGVCFAMLLLATLAIAPVRAQDVPGIEICTVEKTMERRTSCLQSNVDFLQKTITKLTLDHQQKLDAANRQIDALKTTVAGLQKTLGDLQAAQVKIADDLKKKQDAPPPKDAAK
;
A
#
# COMPACT_ATOMS: atom_id res chain seq x y z
N MET A 1 -22.65 20.04 -11.80
CA MET A 1 -22.07 20.83 -10.68
C MET A 1 -21.91 20.08 -9.37
N SER A 2 -22.79 19.12 -9.02
CA SER A 2 -22.77 18.47 -7.69
C SER A 2 -21.51 17.65 -7.36
N LEU A 3 -20.88 17.00 -8.34
CA LEU A 3 -19.67 16.19 -8.11
C LEU A 3 -18.45 17.03 -7.67
N ARG A 4 -18.34 18.27 -8.18
CA ARG A 4 -17.28 19.21 -7.80
C ARG A 4 -17.47 19.72 -6.37
N SER A 5 -18.72 19.98 -5.98
CA SER A 5 -19.08 20.40 -4.62
C SER A 5 -18.78 19.29 -3.59
N ALA A 6 -19.10 18.04 -3.92
CA ALA A 6 -18.84 16.89 -3.05
C ALA A 6 -17.32 16.67 -2.80
N GLY A 7 -16.49 16.82 -3.84
CA GLY A 7 -15.03 16.71 -3.70
C GLY A 7 -14.41 17.79 -2.80
N VAL A 8 -14.92 19.03 -2.89
CA VAL A 8 -14.48 20.14 -2.03
C VAL A 8 -14.90 19.90 -0.57
N CYS A 9 -16.11 19.40 -0.33
CA CYS A 9 -16.56 19.05 1.01
C CYS A 9 -15.71 17.91 1.63
N PHE A 10 -15.37 16.90 0.84
CA PHE A 10 -14.52 15.79 1.32
C PHE A 10 -13.11 16.25 1.67
N ALA A 11 -12.52 17.11 0.83
CA ALA A 11 -11.20 17.69 1.08
C ALA A 11 -11.19 18.58 2.33
N MET A 12 -12.22 19.41 2.54
CA MET A 12 -12.35 20.22 3.75
C MET A 12 -12.56 19.37 5.01
N LEU A 13 -13.34 18.30 4.92
CA LEU A 13 -13.57 17.41 6.06
C LEU A 13 -12.28 16.69 6.48
N LEU A 14 -11.50 16.21 5.51
CA LEU A 14 -10.17 15.63 5.75
C LEU A 14 -9.21 16.64 6.40
N LEU A 15 -9.15 17.88 5.89
CA LEU A 15 -8.32 18.94 6.49
C LEU A 15 -8.74 19.27 7.93
N ALA A 16 -10.05 19.34 8.19
CA ALA A 16 -10.59 19.61 9.51
C ALA A 16 -10.24 18.50 10.52
N THR A 17 -10.27 17.22 10.09
CA THR A 17 -9.84 16.11 10.95
C THR A 17 -8.34 16.13 11.27
N LEU A 18 -7.50 16.63 10.34
CA LEU A 18 -6.06 16.78 10.56
C LEU A 18 -5.72 17.93 11.52
N ALA A 19 -6.53 18.98 11.53
CA ALA A 19 -6.35 20.14 12.42
C ALA A 19 -6.64 19.86 13.90
N ILE A 20 -7.43 18.82 14.20
CA ILE A 20 -7.82 18.41 15.56
C ILE A 20 -6.91 17.29 16.09
N ALA A 21 -5.89 16.87 15.32
CA ALA A 21 -4.92 15.91 15.81
C ALA A 21 -4.24 16.48 17.07
N PRO A 22 -4.29 15.77 18.22
CA PRO A 22 -3.62 16.24 19.42
C PRO A 22 -2.15 16.39 19.09
N VAL A 23 -1.62 17.61 19.19
CA VAL A 23 -0.18 17.86 19.20
C VAL A 23 0.34 17.26 20.50
N ARG A 24 0.56 15.95 20.49
CA ARG A 24 1.38 15.30 21.50
C ARG A 24 2.76 15.88 21.27
N ALA A 25 3.23 16.69 22.22
CA ALA A 25 4.65 16.98 22.28
C ALA A 25 5.38 15.63 22.18
N GLN A 26 6.31 15.52 21.24
CA GLN A 26 7.17 14.34 21.19
C GLN A 26 8.07 14.45 22.40
N ASP A 27 7.85 13.54 23.35
CA ASP A 27 8.66 13.51 24.55
C ASP A 27 10.10 13.22 24.13
N VAL A 28 11.01 14.14 24.44
CA VAL A 28 12.43 13.97 24.14
C VAL A 28 13.01 13.20 25.31
N PRO A 29 13.33 11.90 25.16
CA PRO A 29 13.65 11.06 26.31
C PRO A 29 14.84 11.61 27.08
N GLY A 30 14.70 11.91 28.38
CA GLY A 30 15.78 12.43 29.22
C GLY A 30 15.97 13.95 29.19
N ILE A 31 15.15 14.70 28.43
CA ILE A 31 15.20 16.17 28.44
C ILE A 31 14.79 16.74 29.81
N GLU A 32 13.87 16.06 30.49
CA GLU A 32 13.44 16.34 31.86
C GLU A 32 14.60 16.28 32.85
N ILE A 33 15.57 15.40 32.61
CA ILE A 33 16.77 15.27 33.44
C ILE A 33 17.78 16.38 33.11
N CYS A 34 17.97 16.68 31.83
CA CYS A 34 18.91 17.73 31.42
C CYS A 34 18.44 19.14 31.78
N THR A 35 17.12 19.37 31.89
CA THR A 35 16.56 20.69 32.20
C THR A 35 16.51 21.02 33.69
N VAL A 36 16.50 20.01 34.57
CA VAL A 36 16.61 20.23 36.02
C VAL A 36 18.03 20.52 36.49
N GLU A 37 19.04 20.24 35.65
CA GLU A 37 20.45 20.48 35.96
C GLU A 37 20.78 21.97 36.09
N LYS A 38 21.43 22.33 37.19
CA LYS A 38 21.74 23.73 37.55
C LYS A 38 23.15 24.14 37.18
N THR A 39 24.08 23.19 37.13
CA THR A 39 25.46 23.46 36.72
C THR A 39 25.55 23.50 35.19
N MET A 40 26.09 24.59 34.64
CA MET A 40 26.11 24.80 33.19
C MET A 40 26.92 23.73 32.44
N GLU A 41 28.03 23.24 33.02
CA GLU A 41 28.83 22.16 32.40
C GLU A 41 28.06 20.84 32.32
N ARG A 42 27.41 20.41 33.41
CA ARG A 42 26.63 19.16 33.44
C ARG A 42 25.38 19.25 32.59
N ARG A 43 24.74 20.43 32.52
CA ARG A 43 23.60 20.68 31.63
C ARG A 43 24.01 20.53 30.17
N THR A 44 25.16 21.10 29.80
CA THR A 44 25.68 21.03 28.42
C THR A 44 26.04 19.59 28.05
N SER A 45 26.73 18.85 28.92
CA SER A 45 27.09 17.46 28.63
C SER A 45 25.88 16.53 28.55
N CYS A 46 24.87 16.73 29.42
CA CYS A 46 23.60 16.01 29.34
C CYS A 46 22.90 16.24 28.00
N LEU A 47 22.75 17.52 27.59
CA LEU A 47 22.11 17.88 26.32
C LEU A 47 22.88 17.32 25.11
N GLN A 48 24.22 17.32 25.14
CA GLN A 48 25.04 16.72 24.08
C GLN A 48 24.77 15.23 23.93
N SER A 49 24.76 14.48 25.04
CA SER A 49 24.47 13.03 25.01
C SER A 49 23.03 12.74 24.55
N ASN A 50 22.08 13.62 24.90
CA ASN A 50 20.69 13.53 24.45
C ASN A 50 20.58 13.71 22.93
N VAL A 51 21.23 14.74 22.38
CA VAL A 51 21.26 14.99 20.94
C VAL A 51 21.92 13.83 20.18
N ASP A 52 23.03 13.28 20.68
CA ASP A 52 23.66 12.10 20.07
C ASP A 52 22.73 10.88 20.07
N PHE A 53 22.03 10.62 21.18
CA PHE A 53 21.03 9.57 21.25
C PHE A 53 19.88 9.77 20.25
N LEU A 54 19.34 11.00 20.15
CA LEU A 54 18.28 11.33 19.19
C LEU A 54 18.77 11.17 17.76
N GLN A 55 19.97 11.66 17.44
CA GLN A 55 20.56 11.56 16.10
C GLN A 55 20.69 10.09 15.68
N LYS A 56 21.18 9.23 16.58
CA LYS A 56 21.29 7.77 16.36
C LYS A 56 19.91 7.14 16.19
N THR A 57 18.94 7.53 17.01
CA THR A 57 17.57 7.01 16.96
C THR A 57 16.87 7.40 15.65
N ILE A 58 16.98 8.66 15.22
CA ILE A 58 16.43 9.15 13.94
C ILE A 58 17.08 8.41 12.78
N THR A 59 18.40 8.23 12.80
CA THR A 59 19.12 7.47 11.76
C THR A 59 18.62 6.03 11.68
N LYS A 60 18.49 5.36 12.83
CA LYS A 60 17.96 3.99 12.89
C LYS A 60 16.53 3.91 12.36
N LEU A 61 15.65 4.78 12.84
CA LEU A 61 14.25 4.83 12.38
C LEU A 61 14.19 5.08 10.87
N THR A 62 15.01 5.98 10.34
CA THR A 62 15.07 6.27 8.90
C THR A 62 15.43 5.01 8.11
N LEU A 63 16.48 4.30 8.53
CA LEU A 63 16.89 3.04 7.89
C LEU A 63 15.82 1.95 7.98
N ASP A 64 15.21 1.77 9.16
CA ASP A 64 14.16 0.79 9.37
C ASP A 64 12.94 1.08 8.47
N HIS A 65 12.55 2.35 8.31
CA HIS A 65 11.46 2.74 7.42
C HIS A 65 11.83 2.56 5.95
N GLN A 66 13.06 2.91 5.55
CA GLN A 66 13.56 2.69 4.20
C GLN A 66 13.49 1.20 3.83
N GLN A 67 13.95 0.31 4.73
CA GLN A 67 13.87 -1.14 4.54
C GLN A 67 12.43 -1.64 4.41
N LYS A 68 11.49 -1.11 5.21
CA LYS A 68 10.08 -1.46 5.10
C LYS A 68 9.49 -1.03 3.76
N LEU A 69 9.83 0.17 3.28
CA LEU A 69 9.39 0.66 1.96
C LEU A 69 9.94 -0.22 0.83
N ASP A 70 11.22 -0.60 0.90
CA ASP A 70 11.83 -1.47 -0.10
C ASP A 70 11.20 -2.86 -0.11
N ALA A 71 10.92 -3.42 1.07
CA ALA A 71 10.22 -4.70 1.20
C ALA A 71 8.79 -4.63 0.62
N ALA A 72 8.05 -3.55 0.90
CA ALA A 72 6.71 -3.33 0.36
C ALA A 72 6.74 -3.18 -1.17
N ASN A 73 7.72 -2.45 -1.72
CA ASN A 73 7.88 -2.33 -3.18
C ASN A 73 8.12 -3.69 -3.85
N ARG A 74 8.95 -4.55 -3.25
CA ARG A 74 9.14 -5.93 -3.76
C ARG A 74 7.85 -6.74 -3.72
N GLN A 75 7.04 -6.60 -2.68
CA GLN A 75 5.74 -7.26 -2.61
C GLN A 75 4.78 -6.76 -3.68
N ILE A 76 4.79 -5.45 -3.94
CA ILE A 76 3.99 -4.84 -5.02
C ILE A 76 4.39 -5.43 -6.38
N ASP A 77 5.68 -5.58 -6.65
CA ASP A 77 6.14 -6.13 -7.94
C ASP A 77 5.80 -7.63 -8.07
N ALA A 78 5.93 -8.41 -7.00
CA ALA A 78 5.46 -9.80 -6.97
C ALA A 78 3.93 -9.90 -7.20
N LEU A 79 3.14 -9.01 -6.60
CA LEU A 79 1.69 -8.96 -6.83
C LEU A 79 1.36 -8.55 -8.27
N LYS A 80 2.06 -7.57 -8.85
CA LYS A 80 1.85 -7.18 -10.26
C LYS A 80 2.09 -8.33 -11.22
N THR A 81 3.16 -9.11 -11.02
CA THR A 81 3.44 -10.29 -11.87
C THR A 81 2.36 -11.36 -11.71
N THR A 82 1.87 -11.58 -10.49
CA THR A 82 0.77 -12.50 -10.22
C THR A 82 -0.52 -12.04 -10.92
N VAL A 83 -0.85 -10.75 -10.83
CA VAL A 83 -2.02 -10.16 -11.51
C VAL A 83 -1.91 -10.32 -13.02
N ALA A 84 -0.75 -10.05 -13.61
CA ALA A 84 -0.54 -10.24 -15.04
C ALA A 84 -0.69 -11.73 -15.46
N GLY A 85 -0.17 -12.66 -14.64
CA GLY A 85 -0.37 -14.09 -14.84
C GLY A 85 -1.84 -14.49 -14.80
N LEU A 86 -2.58 -14.02 -13.79
CA LEU A 86 -4.02 -14.28 -13.67
C LEU A 86 -4.81 -13.69 -14.84
N GLN A 87 -4.50 -12.46 -15.27
CA GLN A 87 -5.12 -11.85 -16.45
C GLN A 87 -4.93 -12.69 -17.72
N LYS A 88 -3.73 -13.27 -17.91
CA LYS A 88 -3.47 -14.18 -19.01
C LYS A 88 -4.32 -15.46 -18.92
N THR A 89 -4.37 -16.09 -17.75
CA THR A 89 -5.19 -17.31 -17.57
C THR A 89 -6.68 -17.06 -17.82
N LEU A 90 -7.20 -15.88 -17.43
CA LEU A 90 -8.58 -15.49 -17.72
C LEU A 90 -8.80 -15.33 -19.23
N GLY A 91 -7.86 -14.70 -19.94
CA GLY A 91 -7.91 -14.59 -21.40
C GLY A 91 -7.92 -15.95 -22.10
N ASP A 92 -7.06 -16.87 -21.66
CA ASP A 92 -6.97 -18.22 -22.22
C ASP A 92 -8.25 -19.03 -21.96
N LEU A 93 -8.83 -18.94 -20.76
CA LEU A 93 -10.11 -19.58 -20.41
C LEU A 93 -11.29 -19.00 -21.19
N GLN A 94 -11.35 -17.68 -21.35
CA GLN A 94 -12.40 -17.02 -22.13
C GLN A 94 -12.32 -17.43 -23.61
N ALA A 95 -11.11 -17.49 -24.18
CA ALA A 95 -10.90 -17.96 -25.54
C ALA A 95 -11.29 -19.45 -25.70
N ALA A 96 -10.94 -20.31 -24.74
CA ALA A 96 -11.35 -21.70 -24.73
C ALA A 96 -12.87 -21.86 -24.65
N GLN A 97 -13.54 -21.05 -23.81
CA GLN A 97 -14.99 -21.07 -23.67
C GLN A 97 -15.70 -20.67 -24.98
N VAL A 98 -15.22 -19.63 -25.68
CA VAL A 98 -15.77 -19.23 -26.98
C VAL A 98 -15.62 -20.35 -28.01
N LYS A 99 -14.45 -21.00 -28.08
CA LYS A 99 -14.22 -22.14 -28.98
C LYS A 99 -15.17 -23.30 -28.70
N ILE A 100 -15.35 -23.66 -27.43
CA ILE A 100 -16.29 -24.73 -27.03
C ILE A 100 -17.73 -24.34 -27.42
N ALA A 101 -18.12 -23.09 -27.20
CA ALA A 101 -19.46 -22.61 -27.57
C ALA A 101 -19.70 -22.66 -29.09
N ASP A 102 -18.70 -22.31 -29.90
CA ASP A 102 -18.78 -22.40 -31.36
C ASP A 102 -18.80 -23.84 -31.87
N ASP A 103 -18.01 -24.73 -31.27
CA ASP A 103 -17.98 -26.16 -31.61
C ASP A 103 -19.30 -26.87 -31.26
N LEU A 104 -19.96 -26.46 -30.17
CA LEU A 104 -21.29 -26.95 -29.79
C LEU A 104 -22.38 -26.51 -30.79
N LYS A 105 -22.31 -25.28 -31.31
CA LYS A 105 -23.24 -24.80 -32.35
C LYS A 105 -23.08 -25.58 -33.65
N LYS A 106 -21.85 -25.82 -34.09
CA LYS A 106 -21.57 -26.60 -35.32
C LYS A 106 -22.03 -28.07 -35.25
N LYS A 107 -22.10 -28.66 -34.05
CA LYS A 107 -22.62 -30.03 -33.87
C LYS A 107 -24.15 -30.11 -33.86
N GLN A 108 -24.86 -29.01 -33.60
CA GLN A 108 -26.33 -28.98 -33.67
C GLN A 108 -26.87 -28.84 -35.11
N ASP A 109 -26.04 -28.35 -36.05
CA ASP A 109 -26.39 -28.24 -37.47
C ASP A 109 -25.99 -29.46 -38.33
N ALA A 110 -25.50 -30.55 -37.72
CA ALA A 110 -25.21 -31.78 -38.45
C ALA A 110 -26.52 -32.52 -38.80
N PRO A 111 -26.84 -32.77 -40.09
CA PRO A 111 -28.05 -33.47 -40.46
C PRO A 111 -28.02 -34.91 -39.94
N PRO A 112 -29.18 -35.49 -39.53
CA PRO A 112 -29.23 -36.85 -39.03
C PRO A 112 -28.67 -37.82 -40.07
N PRO A 113 -27.89 -38.84 -39.66
CA PRO A 113 -27.38 -39.84 -40.58
C PRO A 113 -28.58 -40.51 -41.24
N LYS A 114 -28.70 -40.36 -42.56
CA LYS A 114 -29.66 -41.15 -43.33
C LYS A 114 -29.15 -42.58 -43.34
N ASP A 115 -29.79 -43.42 -42.54
CA ASP A 115 -29.62 -44.86 -42.56
C ASP A 115 -29.79 -45.37 -44.00
N ALA A 116 -28.70 -45.89 -44.55
CA ALA A 116 -28.75 -46.79 -45.69
C ALA A 116 -29.17 -48.17 -45.15
N ALA A 117 -30.47 -48.47 -45.20
CA ALA A 117 -30.98 -49.82 -45.02
C ALA A 117 -31.67 -50.27 -46.31
N LYS A 118 -31.20 -51.44 -46.72
CA LYS A 118 -31.40 -52.21 -47.94
C LYS A 118 -32.80 -52.83 -48.04
#